data_AF-A0AAW0FNX7-F1
#
_entry.id   AF-A0AAW0FNX7-F1
#
_cell.length_a   1.000
_cell.length_b   1.000
_cell.length_c   1.000
_cell.angle_alpha   90.00
_cell.angle_beta   90.00
_cell.angle_gamma   90.00
#
_symmetry.space_group_name_H-M   'P 1'
#
loop_
_entity.id
_entity.type
_entity.pdbx_description
1 polymer ?
#
loop_
_entity_poly.entity_id
_entity_poly.type
_entity_poly.pdbx_seq_one_letter_code
_entity_poly.pdbx_strand_id
1 'polypeptide(L)'
;MDSFEASTKLNQILRSLTPSLQNLTRAAHFALKNAEILPGSNITSLHNIYTSLKNISKTFKIDYDDYELKYNSIQNQFNADDLKNLDLNIPYPEVELEDEPSNNIDPLILTWELLIKKKKQSQYERLRLLKHGEYLDAPLEEDELFNVRINKPNTKPTTTKPDTNLLTKKQILMRMEDDRETYKRSKETLWTVNRPKDSNFVSEDEFLVHYWNKMNPMDEDEDKALLDTFDELNNMIATSYKDKQF
;
A
#
# COMPACT_ATOMS: atom_id res chain seq x y z
N MET A 1 -3.15 -18.05 8.66
CA MET A 1 -3.14 -16.58 8.52
C MET A 1 -3.98 -16.26 7.29
N ASP A 2 -4.86 -15.26 7.31
CA ASP A 2 -5.60 -14.90 6.09
C ASP A 2 -4.67 -14.18 5.09
N SER A 3 -4.95 -14.27 3.79
CA SER A 3 -4.18 -13.66 2.69
C SER A 3 -3.92 -12.18 2.89
N PHE A 4 -4.96 -11.48 3.36
CA PHE A 4 -4.91 -10.06 3.69
C PHE A 4 -4.03 -9.78 4.91
N GLU A 5 -4.16 -10.60 5.96
CA GLU A 5 -3.39 -10.43 7.20
C GLU A 5 -1.89 -10.73 6.98
N ALA A 6 -1.58 -11.74 6.16
CA ALA A 6 -0.22 -12.08 5.74
C ALA A 6 0.41 -10.95 4.92
N SER A 7 -0.33 -10.37 3.97
CA SER A 7 0.13 -9.23 3.17
C SER A 7 0.36 -7.97 4.01
N THR A 8 -0.53 -7.69 4.97
CA THR A 8 -0.41 -6.52 5.84
C THR A 8 0.79 -6.64 6.78
N LYS A 9 1.00 -7.81 7.39
CA LYS A 9 2.19 -8.04 8.24
C LYS A 9 3.48 -8.07 7.43
N LEU A 10 3.48 -8.63 6.22
CA LEU A 10 4.66 -8.57 5.35
C LEU A 10 5.00 -7.12 5.01
N ASN A 11 4.02 -6.29 4.64
CA ASN A 11 4.23 -4.87 4.36
C ASN A 11 4.75 -4.10 5.58
N GLN A 12 4.26 -4.40 6.79
CA GLN A 12 4.79 -3.81 8.03
C GLN A 12 6.25 -4.21 8.27
N ILE A 13 6.59 -5.50 8.09
CA ILE A 13 7.96 -6.01 8.21
C ILE A 13 8.89 -5.34 7.20
N LEU A 14 8.46 -5.24 5.93
CA LEU A 14 9.18 -4.56 4.85
C LEU A 14 9.35 -3.05 5.08
N ARG A 15 8.41 -2.38 5.74
CA ARG A 15 8.55 -0.95 6.11
C ARG A 15 9.50 -0.74 7.29
N SER A 16 9.56 -1.69 8.22
CA SER A 16 10.45 -1.65 9.39
C SER A 16 11.86 -2.18 9.13
N LEU A 17 12.17 -2.47 7.86
CA LEU A 17 13.33 -3.26 7.49
C LEU A 17 14.61 -2.40 7.57
N THR A 18 15.44 -2.72 8.55
CA THR A 18 16.77 -2.12 8.72
C THR A 18 17.83 -3.03 8.07
N PRO A 19 19.02 -2.51 7.71
CA PRO A 19 20.08 -3.29 7.06
C PRO A 19 20.77 -4.31 7.98
N SER A 20 20.10 -4.77 9.03
CA SER A 20 20.59 -5.84 9.90
C SER A 20 20.24 -7.20 9.31
N LEU A 21 21.23 -8.10 9.23
CA LEU A 21 21.06 -9.46 8.72
C LEU A 21 19.87 -10.18 9.40
N GLN A 22 19.71 -10.01 10.71
CA GLN A 22 18.60 -10.63 11.46
C GLN A 22 17.21 -10.17 10.99
N ASN A 23 17.04 -8.89 10.65
CA ASN A 23 15.76 -8.38 10.18
C ASN A 23 15.47 -8.79 8.73
N LEU A 24 16.52 -8.85 7.90
CA LEU A 24 16.44 -9.34 6.52
C LEU A 24 16.07 -10.83 6.48
N THR A 25 16.75 -11.64 7.29
CA THR A 25 16.49 -13.08 7.40
C THR A 25 15.08 -13.35 7.94
N ARG A 26 14.61 -12.55 8.90
CA ARG A 26 13.24 -12.66 9.44
C ARG A 26 12.18 -12.31 8.40
N ALA A 27 12.40 -11.26 7.62
CA ALA A 27 11.52 -10.87 6.53
C ALA A 27 11.46 -11.93 5.43
N ALA A 28 12.62 -12.49 5.04
CA ALA A 28 12.72 -13.57 4.06
C ALA A 28 12.00 -14.85 4.55
N HIS A 29 12.24 -15.28 5.79
CA HIS A 29 11.55 -16.45 6.36
C HIS A 29 10.04 -16.24 6.46
N PHE A 30 9.59 -15.04 6.81
CA PHE A 30 8.15 -14.73 6.89
C PHE A 30 7.51 -14.75 5.49
N ALA A 31 8.20 -14.24 4.47
CA ALA A 31 7.74 -14.28 3.09
C ALA A 31 7.67 -15.71 2.55
N LEU A 32 8.70 -16.53 2.78
CA LEU A 32 8.76 -17.93 2.35
C LEU A 32 7.68 -18.78 3.04
N LYS A 33 7.51 -18.63 4.36
CA LYS A 33 6.53 -19.40 5.14
C LYS A 33 5.07 -19.10 4.76
N ASN A 34 4.80 -17.93 4.20
CA ASN A 34 3.43 -17.51 3.83
C ASN A 34 3.27 -17.32 2.32
N ALA A 35 4.16 -17.90 1.51
CA ALA A 35 4.19 -17.74 0.05
C ALA A 35 2.90 -18.23 -0.62
N GLU A 36 2.28 -19.30 -0.11
CA GLU A 36 1.01 -19.86 -0.60
C GLU A 36 -0.21 -18.97 -0.31
N ILE A 37 -0.11 -18.12 0.72
CA ILE A 37 -1.23 -17.32 1.25
C ILE A 37 -1.17 -15.88 0.73
N LEU A 38 0.01 -15.43 0.30
CA LEU A 38 0.20 -14.11 -0.30
C LEU A 38 -0.48 -14.06 -1.67
N PRO A 39 -1.32 -13.04 -1.94
CA PRO A 39 -1.98 -12.93 -3.23
C PRO A 39 -0.91 -12.69 -4.31
N GLY A 40 -0.77 -13.64 -5.25
CA GLY A 40 0.20 -13.59 -6.34
C GLY A 40 0.07 -12.37 -7.28
N SER A 41 -0.98 -11.58 -7.10
CA SER A 41 -1.32 -10.39 -7.88
C SER A 41 -0.72 -9.07 -7.35
N ASN A 42 -0.06 -9.04 -6.19
CA ASN A 42 0.50 -7.79 -5.65
C ASN A 42 1.83 -7.40 -6.32
N ILE A 43 1.76 -6.79 -7.51
CA ILE A 43 2.90 -6.20 -8.23
C ILE A 43 3.66 -5.19 -7.35
N THR A 44 2.95 -4.45 -6.49
CA THR A 44 3.55 -3.51 -5.52
C THR A 44 4.45 -4.23 -4.51
N SER A 45 4.10 -5.45 -4.09
CA SER A 45 4.97 -6.25 -3.22
C SER A 45 6.22 -6.75 -3.94
N LEU A 46 6.14 -7.11 -5.23
CA LEU A 46 7.30 -7.57 -6.00
C LEU A 46 8.34 -6.45 -6.19
N HIS A 47 7.89 -5.21 -6.46
CA HIS A 47 8.80 -4.06 -6.57
C HIS A 47 9.42 -3.66 -5.21
N ASN A 48 8.68 -3.77 -4.12
CA ASN A 48 9.22 -3.58 -2.77
C ASN A 48 10.28 -4.64 -2.45
N ILE A 49 10.00 -5.91 -2.75
CA ILE A 49 10.95 -7.03 -2.58
C ILE A 49 12.20 -6.83 -3.43
N TYR A 50 12.04 -6.38 -4.68
CA TYR A 50 13.16 -6.00 -5.56
C TYR A 50 14.05 -4.92 -4.93
N THR A 51 13.44 -3.86 -4.40
CA THR A 51 14.16 -2.74 -3.78
C THR A 51 14.89 -3.19 -2.51
N SER A 52 14.24 -4.02 -1.69
CA SER A 52 14.86 -4.63 -0.51
C SER A 52 16.03 -5.53 -0.90
N LEU A 53 15.88 -6.40 -1.88
CA LEU A 53 16.94 -7.29 -2.38
C LEU A 53 18.12 -6.51 -2.95
N LYS A 54 17.86 -5.44 -3.72
CA LYS A 54 18.91 -4.54 -4.22
C LYS A 54 19.73 -3.92 -3.08
N ASN A 55 19.06 -3.46 -2.02
CA ASN A 55 19.75 -2.91 -0.85
C ASN A 55 20.56 -3.99 -0.13
N ILE A 56 20.01 -5.20 0.05
CA ILE A 56 20.70 -6.35 0.63
C ILE A 56 21.96 -6.67 -0.17
N SER A 57 21.85 -6.89 -1.48
CA SER A 57 22.97 -7.22 -2.36
C SER A 57 24.08 -6.15 -2.33
N LYS A 58 23.72 -4.86 -2.26
CA LYS A 58 24.68 -3.77 -2.04
C LYS A 58 25.41 -3.90 -0.70
N THR A 59 24.72 -4.32 0.36
CA THR A 59 25.30 -4.46 1.70
C THR A 59 26.26 -5.66 1.76
N PHE A 60 25.92 -6.74 1.06
CA PHE A 60 26.72 -7.97 0.99
C PHE A 60 27.79 -7.98 -0.12
N LYS A 61 27.90 -6.91 -0.92
CA LYS A 61 28.82 -6.80 -2.07
C LYS A 61 28.71 -7.95 -3.07
N ILE A 62 27.49 -8.45 -3.27
CA ILE A 62 27.20 -9.47 -4.27
C ILE A 62 26.94 -8.75 -5.60
N ASP A 63 27.51 -9.25 -6.69
CA ASP A 63 27.23 -8.73 -8.03
C ASP A 63 25.79 -9.07 -8.40
N TYR A 64 24.95 -8.03 -8.55
CA TYR A 64 23.52 -8.17 -8.83
C TYR A 64 23.09 -7.49 -10.13
N ASP A 65 24.04 -6.95 -10.91
CA ASP A 65 23.74 -6.14 -12.10
C ASP A 65 23.03 -6.97 -13.20
N ASP A 66 23.44 -8.23 -13.38
CA ASP A 66 22.78 -9.15 -14.32
C ASP A 66 21.33 -9.47 -13.89
N TYR A 67 21.07 -9.62 -12.59
CA TYR A 67 19.71 -9.86 -12.07
C TYR A 67 18.83 -8.61 -12.16
N GLU A 68 19.39 -7.42 -11.99
CA GLU A 68 18.69 -6.14 -12.22
C GLU A 68 18.29 -5.99 -13.69
N LEU A 69 19.20 -6.27 -14.62
CA LEU A 69 18.91 -6.23 -16.05
C LEU A 69 17.85 -7.26 -16.46
N LYS A 70 17.97 -8.50 -15.97
CA LYS A 70 16.96 -9.55 -16.18
C LYS A 70 15.61 -9.13 -15.63
N TYR A 71 15.56 -8.60 -14.40
CA TYR A 71 14.31 -8.16 -13.77
C TYR A 71 13.64 -7.03 -14.57
N ASN A 72 14.38 -6.05 -15.07
CA ASN A 72 13.81 -4.94 -15.84
C ASN A 72 13.39 -5.35 -17.25
N SER A 73 14.04 -6.36 -17.84
CA SER A 73 13.86 -6.76 -19.24
C SER A 73 12.99 -8.01 -19.44
N ILE A 74 12.24 -8.45 -18.42
CA ILE A 74 11.44 -9.70 -18.46
C ILE A 74 10.46 -9.76 -19.64
N GLN A 75 9.96 -8.61 -20.09
CA GLN A 75 9.04 -8.52 -21.23
C GLN A 75 9.63 -9.11 -22.53
N ASN A 76 10.96 -9.15 -22.64
CA ASN A 76 11.69 -9.69 -23.78
C ASN A 76 12.18 -11.14 -23.57
N GLN A 77 11.84 -11.78 -22.44
CA GLN A 77 12.33 -13.12 -22.05
C GLN A 77 11.24 -14.21 -22.11
N PHE A 78 10.14 -13.97 -22.83
CA PHE A 78 9.15 -15.01 -23.09
C PHE A 78 9.67 -15.96 -24.17
N ASN A 79 9.65 -17.26 -23.88
CA ASN A 79 10.05 -18.28 -24.85
C ASN A 79 8.96 -18.44 -25.92
N ALA A 80 9.32 -18.99 -27.08
CA ALA A 80 8.36 -19.27 -28.16
C ALA A 80 7.21 -20.19 -27.70
N ASP A 81 7.48 -21.08 -26.73
CA ASP A 81 6.46 -21.95 -26.15
C ASP A 81 5.57 -21.22 -25.13
N ASP A 82 6.09 -20.20 -24.43
CA ASP A 82 5.27 -19.34 -23.56
C ASP A 82 4.23 -18.59 -24.40
N LEU A 83 4.63 -18.06 -25.56
CA LEU A 83 3.72 -17.38 -26.48
C LEU A 83 2.63 -18.31 -27.03
N LYS A 84 2.98 -19.55 -27.39
CA LYS A 84 1.98 -20.56 -27.80
C LYS A 84 1.02 -20.92 -26.68
N ASN A 85 1.52 -21.09 -25.45
CA ASN A 85 0.68 -21.40 -24.29
C ASN A 85 -0.29 -20.24 -23.98
N LEU A 86 0.18 -19.00 -24.20
CA LEU A 86 -0.63 -17.80 -24.04
C LEU A 86 -1.75 -17.78 -25.08
N ASP A 87 -1.46 -18.14 -26.32
CA ASP A 87 -2.46 -18.27 -27.39
C ASP A 87 -3.52 -19.33 -27.07
N LEU A 88 -3.11 -20.43 -26.46
CA LEU A 88 -3.98 -21.55 -26.05
C LEU A 88 -4.71 -21.31 -24.72
N ASN A 89 -4.55 -20.14 -24.10
CA ASN A 89 -5.17 -19.76 -22.82
C ASN A 89 -4.80 -20.72 -21.67
N ILE A 90 -3.56 -21.22 -21.63
CA ILE A 90 -3.06 -22.12 -20.59
C ILE A 90 -2.52 -21.29 -19.41
N PRO A 91 -2.81 -21.63 -18.14
CA PRO A 91 -2.19 -20.97 -16.97
C PRO A 91 -0.67 -21.18 -16.93
N TYR A 92 0.06 -20.20 -16.37
CA TYR A 92 1.49 -20.39 -16.11
C TYR A 92 1.68 -21.49 -15.06
N PRO A 93 2.69 -22.38 -15.22
CA PRO A 93 2.98 -23.41 -14.21
C PRO A 93 3.23 -22.78 -12.85
N GLU A 94 2.72 -23.42 -11.79
CA GLU A 94 2.94 -22.93 -10.44
C GLU A 94 4.44 -22.97 -10.13
N VAL A 95 4.99 -21.84 -9.70
CA VAL A 95 6.42 -21.77 -9.33
C VAL A 95 6.57 -22.48 -7.99
N GLU A 96 6.86 -23.77 -8.05
CA GLU A 96 7.22 -24.59 -6.89
C GLU A 96 8.53 -24.07 -6.29
N LEU A 97 8.52 -23.86 -4.97
CA LEU A 97 9.74 -23.72 -4.18
C LEU A 97 10.32 -25.12 -4.09
N GLU A 98 11.47 -25.38 -4.72
CA GLU A 98 12.20 -26.62 -4.39
C GLU A 98 12.54 -26.58 -2.89
N ASP A 99 12.00 -27.53 -2.13
CA ASP A 99 12.02 -27.57 -0.65
C ASP A 99 13.43 -27.71 -0.03
N GLU A 100 14.48 -27.74 -0.84
CA GLU A 100 15.85 -27.88 -0.39
C GLU A 100 16.73 -26.92 -1.20
N PRO A 101 17.38 -25.91 -0.59
CA PRO A 101 18.49 -25.25 -1.25
C PRO A 101 19.55 -26.33 -1.47
N SER A 102 19.68 -26.83 -2.71
CA SER A 102 20.80 -27.70 -3.08
C SER A 102 22.07 -27.07 -2.50
N ASN A 103 22.75 -27.83 -1.61
CA ASN A 103 23.66 -27.42 -0.52
C ASN A 103 24.87 -26.51 -0.86
N ASN A 104 24.86 -25.75 -1.95
CA ASN A 104 25.97 -24.93 -2.42
C ASN A 104 25.58 -23.60 -3.11
N ILE A 105 24.30 -23.23 -3.20
CA ILE A 105 23.89 -21.97 -3.85
C ILE A 105 23.58 -20.91 -2.77
N ASP A 106 24.15 -19.72 -2.92
CA ASP A 106 23.90 -18.59 -2.02
C ASP A 106 22.38 -18.32 -1.93
N PRO A 107 21.80 -18.32 -0.71
CA PRO A 107 20.39 -18.00 -0.51
C PRO A 107 19.95 -16.71 -1.19
N LEU A 108 20.83 -15.71 -1.32
CA LEU A 108 20.51 -14.46 -1.99
C LEU A 108 20.31 -14.65 -3.51
N ILE A 109 21.12 -15.49 -4.14
CA ILE A 109 21.00 -15.79 -5.58
C ILE A 109 19.68 -16.53 -5.84
N LEU A 110 19.34 -17.52 -5.00
CA LEU A 110 18.07 -18.24 -5.09
C LEU A 110 16.87 -17.29 -4.97
N THR A 111 16.94 -16.29 -4.07
CA THR A 111 15.86 -15.30 -3.95
C THR A 111 15.73 -14.39 -5.17
N TRP A 112 16.83 -14.03 -5.82
CA TRP A 112 16.82 -13.27 -7.07
C TRP A 112 16.20 -14.06 -8.23
N GLU A 113 16.55 -15.34 -8.36
CA GLU A 113 15.98 -16.23 -9.37
C GLU A 113 14.48 -16.43 -9.17
N LEU A 114 14.05 -16.63 -7.92
CA LEU A 114 12.64 -16.77 -7.57
C LEU A 114 11.85 -15.49 -7.88
N LEU A 115 12.41 -14.33 -7.55
CA LEU A 115 11.78 -13.05 -7.84
C LEU A 115 11.57 -12.86 -9.35
N ILE A 116 12.55 -13.23 -10.17
CA ILE A 116 12.46 -13.18 -11.63
C ILE A 116 11.37 -14.14 -12.14
N LYS A 117 11.33 -15.39 -11.65
CA LYS A 117 10.28 -16.37 -12.00
C LYS A 117 8.88 -15.85 -11.66
N LYS A 118 8.68 -15.27 -10.47
CA LYS A 118 7.39 -14.71 -10.03
C LYS A 118 6.98 -13.48 -10.84
N LYS A 119 7.92 -12.60 -11.21
CA LYS A 119 7.61 -11.47 -12.09
C LYS A 119 7.26 -11.92 -13.51
N LYS A 120 7.93 -12.95 -14.03
CA LYS A 120 7.58 -13.58 -15.32
C LYS A 120 6.16 -14.17 -15.29
N GLN A 121 5.83 -14.92 -14.24
CA GLN A 121 4.47 -15.44 -14.01
C GLN A 121 3.42 -14.31 -14.04
N SER A 122 3.63 -13.25 -13.26
CA SER A 122 2.70 -12.13 -13.17
C SER A 122 2.48 -11.42 -14.53
N GLN A 123 3.55 -11.19 -15.29
CA GLN A 123 3.44 -10.58 -16.61
C GLN A 123 2.72 -11.50 -17.62
N TYR A 124 3.00 -12.81 -17.57
CA TYR A 124 2.33 -13.80 -18.40
C TYR A 124 0.82 -13.82 -18.15
N GLU A 125 0.41 -13.90 -16.88
CA GLU A 125 -1.00 -13.92 -16.49
C GLU A 125 -1.70 -12.62 -16.90
N ARG A 126 -1.04 -11.46 -16.75
CA ARG A 126 -1.57 -10.18 -17.24
C ARG A 126 -1.82 -10.20 -18.75
N LEU A 127 -0.86 -10.68 -19.54
CA LEU A 127 -1.00 -10.73 -21.00
C LEU A 127 -2.08 -11.74 -21.44
N ARG A 128 -2.19 -12.87 -20.75
CA ARG A 128 -3.26 -13.85 -20.95
C ARG A 128 -4.63 -13.23 -20.69
N LEU A 129 -4.78 -12.48 -19.58
CA LEU A 129 -6.01 -11.75 -19.26
C LEU A 129 -6.34 -10.68 -20.29
N LEU A 130 -5.34 -9.96 -20.80
CA LEU A 130 -5.57 -8.96 -21.85
C LEU A 130 -6.01 -9.58 -23.19
N LYS A 131 -5.53 -10.80 -23.49
CA LYS A 131 -5.83 -11.47 -24.76
C LYS A 131 -7.15 -12.23 -24.73
N HIS A 132 -7.47 -12.89 -23.62
CA HIS A 132 -8.65 -13.76 -23.48
C HIS A 132 -9.70 -13.21 -22.50
N GLY A 133 -9.49 -12.03 -21.95
CA GLY A 133 -10.45 -11.37 -21.09
C GLY A 133 -11.64 -10.88 -21.91
N GLU A 134 -12.84 -11.28 -21.51
CA GLU A 134 -14.07 -10.77 -22.10
C GLU A 134 -14.21 -9.27 -21.77
N TYR A 135 -14.37 -8.46 -22.82
CA TYR A 135 -14.67 -7.04 -22.67
C TYR A 135 -16.17 -6.90 -22.39
N LEU A 136 -16.53 -6.58 -21.15
CA LEU A 136 -17.90 -6.25 -20.78
C LEU A 136 -18.17 -4.79 -21.19
N ASP A 137 -18.73 -4.61 -22.40
CA ASP A 137 -19.16 -3.30 -22.93
C ASP A 137 -20.62 -2.95 -22.53
N ALA A 138 -21.21 -3.75 -21.63
CA ALA A 138 -22.56 -3.53 -21.14
C ALA A 138 -22.55 -2.48 -20.01
N PRO A 139 -23.49 -1.51 -20.01
CA PRO A 139 -23.68 -0.62 -18.86
C PRO A 139 -24.14 -1.46 -17.67
N LEU A 140 -23.24 -1.61 -16.69
CA LEU A 140 -23.54 -2.26 -15.41
C LEU A 140 -24.51 -1.37 -14.62
N GLU A 141 -25.69 -1.88 -14.27
CA GLU A 141 -26.63 -1.14 -13.42
C GLU A 141 -26.12 -1.05 -11.97
N GLU A 142 -26.48 0.05 -11.30
CA GLU A 142 -26.02 0.40 -9.95
C GLU A 142 -26.34 -0.69 -8.92
N ASP A 143 -27.46 -1.40 -9.10
CA ASP A 143 -27.87 -2.51 -8.24
C ASP A 143 -26.97 -3.75 -8.37
N GLU A 144 -26.27 -3.95 -9.48
CA GLU A 144 -25.31 -5.05 -9.67
C GLU A 144 -23.92 -4.71 -9.10
N LEU A 145 -23.59 -3.42 -9.00
CA LEU A 145 -22.31 -2.92 -8.47
C LEU A 145 -22.22 -3.00 -6.94
N PHE A 146 -23.35 -2.88 -6.23
CA PHE A 146 -23.36 -2.72 -4.76
C PHE A 146 -24.02 -3.85 -3.97
N ASN A 147 -24.71 -4.79 -4.62
CA ASN A 147 -25.31 -5.90 -3.91
C ASN A 147 -24.30 -7.03 -3.65
N VAL A 148 -23.95 -7.19 -2.36
CA VAL A 148 -23.40 -8.45 -1.85
C VAL A 148 -24.36 -9.55 -2.28
N ARG A 149 -23.88 -10.58 -2.97
CA ARG A 149 -24.68 -11.77 -3.31
C ARG A 149 -25.29 -12.35 -2.02
N ILE A 150 -26.50 -11.89 -1.67
CA ILE A 150 -27.39 -12.64 -0.78
C ILE A 150 -27.81 -13.80 -1.66
N ASN A 151 -27.25 -14.98 -1.39
CA ASN A 151 -27.66 -16.23 -2.00
C ASN A 151 -29.19 -16.29 -2.01
N LYS A 152 -29.82 -16.02 -3.16
CA LYS A 152 -31.23 -16.35 -3.37
C LYS A 152 -31.30 -17.88 -3.34
N PRO A 153 -32.02 -18.50 -2.40
CA PRO A 153 -31.97 -19.95 -2.19
C PRO A 153 -32.66 -20.77 -3.29
N ASN A 154 -33.08 -20.18 -4.42
CA ASN A 154 -33.92 -20.85 -5.41
C ASN A 154 -33.63 -20.48 -6.87
N THR A 155 -32.36 -20.55 -7.28
CA THR A 155 -32.05 -20.59 -8.72
C THR A 155 -30.89 -21.55 -8.99
N LYS A 156 -31.11 -22.45 -9.94
CA LYS A 156 -30.21 -23.53 -10.36
C LYS A 156 -28.78 -23.03 -10.63
N PRO A 157 -27.76 -23.90 -10.46
CA PRO A 157 -26.36 -23.50 -10.54
C PRO A 157 -26.02 -23.16 -11.99
N THR A 158 -26.01 -21.88 -12.34
CA THR A 158 -25.41 -21.40 -13.58
C THR A 158 -23.90 -21.29 -13.37
N THR A 159 -23.18 -21.97 -14.25
CA THR A 159 -21.74 -22.21 -14.31
C THR A 159 -20.94 -20.98 -14.74
N THR A 160 -21.25 -19.80 -14.20
CA THR A 160 -20.46 -18.58 -14.43
C THR A 160 -19.56 -18.33 -13.23
N LYS A 161 -18.25 -18.49 -13.48
CA LYS A 161 -17.20 -18.24 -12.48
C LYS A 161 -17.40 -16.84 -11.86
N PRO A 162 -17.22 -16.67 -10.55
CA PRO A 162 -17.38 -15.37 -9.92
C PRO A 162 -16.35 -14.39 -10.53
N ASP A 163 -16.83 -13.29 -11.11
CA ASP A 163 -15.97 -12.24 -11.67
C ASP A 163 -15.00 -11.74 -10.60
N THR A 164 -13.74 -12.11 -10.74
CA THR A 164 -12.65 -11.76 -9.82
C THR A 164 -12.23 -10.29 -9.90
N ASN A 165 -12.87 -9.51 -10.78
CA ASN A 165 -12.50 -8.12 -11.08
C ASN A 165 -13.37 -7.07 -10.38
N LEU A 166 -14.46 -7.48 -9.71
CA LEU A 166 -15.35 -6.55 -9.01
C LEU A 166 -15.09 -6.60 -7.50
N LEU A 167 -14.82 -5.43 -6.93
CA LEU A 167 -14.61 -5.27 -5.49
C LEU A 167 -15.95 -5.50 -4.78
N THR A 168 -15.96 -6.38 -3.78
CA THR A 168 -17.14 -6.61 -2.94
C THR A 168 -17.50 -5.33 -2.18
N LYS A 169 -18.79 -5.13 -1.87
CA LYS A 169 -19.26 -4.01 -1.01
C LYS A 169 -18.43 -3.86 0.27
N LYS A 170 -18.03 -4.98 0.88
CA LYS A 170 -17.18 -4.99 2.07
C LYS A 170 -15.79 -4.38 1.78
N GLN A 171 -15.18 -4.70 0.65
CA GLN A 171 -13.90 -4.12 0.23
C GLN A 171 -14.03 -2.62 -0.10
N ILE A 172 -15.12 -2.21 -0.74
CA ILE A 172 -15.40 -0.80 -1.02
C ILE A 172 -15.55 0.00 0.28
N LEU A 173 -16.38 -0.48 1.22
CA LEU A 173 -16.57 0.17 2.52
C LEU A 173 -15.28 0.20 3.35
N MET A 174 -14.49 -0.88 3.32
CA MET A 174 -13.20 -0.91 3.99
C MET A 174 -12.25 0.15 3.42
N ARG A 175 -12.21 0.31 2.09
CA ARG A 175 -11.39 1.35 1.47
C ARG A 175 -11.87 2.76 1.80
N MET A 176 -13.19 2.98 1.82
CA MET A 176 -13.75 4.27 2.25
C MET A 176 -13.34 4.61 3.69
N GLU A 177 -13.32 3.61 4.58
CA GLU A 177 -12.93 3.82 5.97
C GLU A 177 -11.41 4.03 6.10
N ASP A 178 -10.60 3.32 5.32
CA ASP A 178 -9.15 3.55 5.26
C ASP A 178 -8.82 4.98 4.78
N ASP A 179 -9.54 5.48 3.77
CA ASP A 179 -9.35 6.84 3.26
C ASP A 179 -9.79 7.88 4.32
N ARG A 180 -10.89 7.63 5.05
CA ARG A 180 -11.32 8.47 6.18
C ARG A 180 -10.29 8.51 7.31
N GLU A 181 -9.80 7.35 7.72
CA GLU A 181 -8.78 7.25 8.77
C GLU A 181 -7.45 7.87 8.34
N THR A 182 -7.07 7.72 7.07
CA THR A 182 -5.88 8.38 6.50
C THR A 182 -6.04 9.90 6.52
N TYR A 183 -7.18 10.43 6.08
CA TYR A 183 -7.46 11.85 6.11
C TYR A 183 -7.46 12.39 7.55
N LYS A 184 -8.12 11.69 8.47
CA LYS A 184 -8.14 12.04 9.89
C LYS A 184 -6.73 12.10 10.49
N ARG A 185 -5.92 11.05 10.32
CA ARG A 185 -4.53 11.02 10.79
C ARG A 185 -3.66 12.11 10.18
N SER A 186 -3.90 12.46 8.91
CA SER A 186 -3.19 13.57 8.25
C SER A 186 -3.50 14.93 8.87
N LYS A 187 -4.69 15.10 9.47
CA LYS A 187 -5.10 16.33 10.16
C LYS A 187 -4.67 16.35 11.62
N GLU A 188 -4.54 15.20 12.28
CA GLU A 188 -4.09 15.08 13.67
C GLU A 188 -2.70 15.69 13.89
N THR A 189 -1.81 15.62 12.91
CA THR A 189 -0.44 16.16 13.03
C THR A 189 -0.28 17.60 12.54
N LEU A 190 -1.34 18.23 12.02
CA LEU A 190 -1.26 19.55 11.37
C LEU A 190 -0.90 20.68 12.36
N TRP A 191 -1.31 20.53 13.62
CA TRP A 191 -1.08 21.49 14.71
C TRP A 191 0.13 21.12 15.58
N THR A 192 0.81 20.00 15.32
CA THR A 192 1.97 19.57 16.10
C THR A 192 3.19 20.43 15.74
N VAL A 193 3.89 20.91 16.77
CA VAL A 193 5.13 21.68 16.63
C VAL A 193 6.28 20.86 17.22
N ASN A 194 7.27 20.51 16.39
CA ASN A 194 8.40 19.69 16.81
C ASN A 194 9.46 20.57 17.50
N ARG A 195 9.42 20.63 18.83
CA ARG A 195 10.45 21.30 19.62
C ARG A 195 11.54 20.31 20.06
N PRO A 196 12.83 20.61 19.84
CA PRO A 196 13.92 19.78 20.36
C PRO A 196 13.86 19.74 21.89
N LYS A 197 14.24 18.60 22.48
CA LYS A 197 14.13 18.35 23.93
C LYS A 197 14.89 19.35 24.80
N ASP A 198 15.88 20.02 24.22
CA ASP A 198 16.77 20.94 24.92
C ASP A 198 16.26 22.40 24.94
N SER A 199 15.17 22.70 24.22
CA SER A 199 14.56 24.05 24.22
C SER A 199 13.05 23.99 24.43
N ASN A 200 12.61 24.49 25.59
CA ASN A 200 11.20 24.73 25.88
C ASN A 200 10.69 26.08 25.34
N PHE A 201 11.58 26.92 24.80
CA PHE A 201 11.25 28.24 24.27
C PHE A 201 10.89 28.16 22.79
N VAL A 202 10.03 29.09 22.35
CA VAL A 202 9.69 29.28 20.93
C VAL A 202 10.97 29.70 20.20
N SER A 203 11.41 28.90 19.24
CA SER A 203 12.55 29.25 18.39
C SER A 203 12.13 30.26 17.32
N GLU A 204 13.09 31.01 16.79
CA GLU A 204 12.85 31.94 15.68
C GLU A 204 12.30 31.21 14.44
N ASP A 205 12.85 30.03 14.14
CA ASP A 205 12.36 29.17 13.04
C ASP A 205 10.91 28.72 13.26
N GLU A 206 10.54 28.37 14.49
CA GLU A 206 9.16 28.02 14.84
C GLU A 206 8.23 29.23 14.62
N PHE A 207 8.63 30.40 15.10
CA PHE A 207 7.87 31.64 14.93
C PHE A 207 7.61 31.95 13.45
N LEU A 208 8.65 31.93 12.63
CA LEU A 208 8.55 32.26 11.21
C LEU A 208 7.69 31.26 10.44
N VAL A 209 7.91 29.95 10.63
CA VAL A 209 7.25 28.91 9.83
C VAL A 209 5.82 28.63 10.30
N HIS A 210 5.58 28.55 11.61
CA HIS A 210 4.28 28.15 12.13
C HIS A 210 3.31 29.29 12.41
N TYR A 211 3.82 30.50 12.70
CA TYR A 211 2.98 31.63 13.08
C TYR A 211 2.99 32.70 11.99
N TRP A 212 4.15 33.21 11.59
CA TRP A 212 4.23 34.35 10.69
C TRP A 212 3.82 34.03 9.25
N ASN A 213 4.42 33.00 8.65
CA ASN A 213 4.17 32.64 7.24
C ASN A 213 2.76 32.09 6.98
N LYS A 214 2.03 31.72 8.03
CA LYS A 214 0.63 31.24 7.92
C LYS A 214 -0.38 32.37 8.04
N MET A 215 0.03 33.56 8.45
CA MET A 215 -0.86 34.71 8.48
C MET A 215 -1.15 35.17 7.05
N ASN A 216 -2.41 35.12 6.68
CA ASN A 216 -2.92 35.78 5.50
C ASN A 216 -3.58 37.11 5.93
N PRO A 217 -3.65 38.11 5.04
CA PRO A 217 -4.52 39.25 5.29
C PRO A 217 -5.95 38.74 5.53
N MET A 218 -6.57 39.19 6.62
CA MET A 218 -7.95 38.84 6.95
C MET A 218 -8.90 39.59 6.02
N ASP A 219 -9.99 38.92 5.65
CA ASP A 219 -11.11 39.54 4.97
C ASP A 219 -12.00 40.30 5.98
N GLU A 220 -12.82 41.26 5.52
CA GLU A 220 -13.69 42.05 6.38
C GLU A 220 -14.65 41.19 7.25
N ASP A 221 -15.08 40.03 6.73
CA ASP A 221 -15.92 39.07 7.46
C ASP A 221 -15.15 38.34 8.57
N GLU A 222 -13.88 38.01 8.33
CA GLU A 222 -13.00 37.36 9.32
C GLU A 222 -12.60 38.35 10.43
N ASP A 223 -12.30 39.59 10.06
CA ASP A 223 -12.03 40.68 11.00
C ASP A 223 -13.22 40.95 11.92
N LYS A 224 -14.42 40.98 11.36
CA LYS A 224 -15.65 41.14 12.15
C LYS A 224 -15.85 39.97 13.11
N ALA A 225 -15.69 38.73 12.64
CA ALA A 225 -15.79 37.56 13.49
C ALA A 225 -14.76 37.57 14.64
N LEU A 226 -13.54 38.02 14.36
CA LEU A 226 -12.49 38.20 15.37
C LEU A 226 -12.91 39.22 16.43
N LEU A 227 -13.41 40.39 16.03
CA LEU A 227 -13.89 41.42 16.95
C LEU A 227 -15.05 40.93 17.81
N ASP A 228 -16.00 40.19 17.22
CA ASP A 228 -17.12 39.58 17.95
C ASP A 228 -16.60 38.62 19.04
N THR A 229 -15.58 37.81 18.75
CA THR A 229 -14.97 36.93 19.77
C THR A 229 -14.29 37.70 20.91
N PHE A 230 -13.70 38.86 20.63
CA PHE A 230 -13.12 39.71 21.68
C PHE A 230 -14.19 40.37 22.54
N ASP A 231 -15.30 40.80 21.95
CA ASP A 231 -16.43 41.34 22.70
C ASP A 231 -17.08 40.27 23.59
N GLU A 232 -17.23 39.04 23.09
CA GLU A 232 -17.66 37.89 23.92
C GLU A 232 -16.72 37.62 25.09
N LEU A 233 -15.40 37.63 24.85
CA LEU A 233 -14.39 37.44 25.90
C LEU A 233 -14.47 38.56 26.95
N ASN A 234 -14.56 39.81 26.52
CA ASN A 234 -14.67 40.97 27.41
C ASN A 234 -15.95 40.92 28.25
N ASN A 235 -17.07 40.53 27.65
CA ASN A 235 -18.32 40.33 28.37
C ASN A 235 -18.19 39.22 29.42
N MET A 236 -17.57 38.09 29.07
CA MET A 236 -17.31 37.00 30.01
C MET A 236 -16.45 37.48 31.19
N ILE A 237 -15.37 38.21 30.91
CA ILE A 237 -14.48 38.77 31.93
C ILE A 237 -15.21 39.78 32.81
N ALA A 238 -16.00 40.69 32.23
CA ALA A 238 -16.80 41.67 32.96
C ALA A 238 -17.79 41.00 33.93
N THR A 239 -18.36 39.86 33.54
CA THR A 239 -19.22 39.06 34.44
C THR A 239 -18.45 38.26 35.49
N SER A 240 -17.15 38.02 35.29
CA SER A 240 -16.30 37.28 36.23
C SER A 240 -15.84 38.14 37.42
N TYR A 241 -15.76 39.45 37.26
CA TYR A 241 -15.42 40.34 38.38
C TYR A 241 -16.65 40.49 39.31
N LYS A 242 -16.45 40.19 40.61
CA LYS A 242 -17.53 40.28 41.63
C LYS A 242 -18.03 41.70 41.84
N ASP A 243 -17.14 42.69 41.70
CA ASP A 243 -17.52 44.09 41.73
C ASP A 243 -17.87 44.52 40.32
N LYS A 244 -19.16 44.81 40.11
CA LYS A 244 -19.58 45.62 38.97
C LYS A 244 -19.02 47.03 39.19
N GLN A 245 -17.76 47.25 38.84
CA GLN A 245 -17.22 48.60 38.76
C GLN A 245 -17.69 49.25 37.46
N PHE A 246 -19.00 49.45 37.36
CA PHE A 246 -19.72 50.50 36.62
C PHE A 246 -21.15 50.57 37.19
#